data_AF-A0A316S1B2-F1
#
_entry.id   AF-A0A316S1B2-F1
#
_cell.length_a   1.000
_cell.length_b   1.000
_cell.length_c   1.000
_cell.angle_alpha   90.00
_cell.angle_beta   90.00
_cell.angle_gamma   90.00
#
_symmetry.space_group_name_H-M   'P 1'
#
loop_
_entity.id
_entity.type
_entity.pdbx_description
1 polymer ?
#
loop_
_entity_poly.entity_id
_entity_poly.type
_entity_poly.pdbx_seq_one_letter_code
_entity_poly.pdbx_strand_id
1 'polypeptide(L)'
;MKNLFSINRTEDTHSVRPDSTPFDAEHIDSALEEQLRQASDAAFEAFDQPLTPPRGRQAGGHGSWQLGLGLLLTIIAIVPVFLWRDTLFSGDRAYFAWILLALLIAGGVLVSWAYRIQKKTMMQETRERQEANASGQNAAAVETAMKEMTRLQRQARAQLHVPDDALELDVFPFIYEKKGDRTVGLDRNGRFQSLLVLAWRQGNDLCLSDGTCNLRIPTEAIRGRVTCDRPFVVDMWLKEERPGEGRFKPYHLKKTGLLAVKGRTWYCVMLGAPGGDSYELLIPCYDLPQLEKLVSIPEPDARTEDK
;
A
#
# COMPACT_ATOMS: atom_id res chain seq x y z
N MET A 1 -16.34 10.36 -17.04
CA MET A 1 -16.87 9.64 -15.86
C MET A 1 -16.06 10.04 -14.64
N LYS A 2 -16.72 10.23 -13.49
CA LYS A 2 -16.10 10.59 -12.20
C LYS A 2 -16.02 9.34 -11.32
N ASN A 3 -14.96 9.16 -10.53
CA ASN A 3 -14.91 8.03 -9.60
C ASN A 3 -15.76 8.31 -8.36
N LEU A 4 -16.51 7.30 -7.91
CA LEU A 4 -17.39 7.41 -6.75
C LEU A 4 -16.59 7.60 -5.45
N PHE A 5 -15.50 6.84 -5.32
CA PHE A 5 -14.54 6.97 -4.23
C PHE A 5 -13.26 7.58 -4.77
N SER A 6 -12.72 8.56 -4.06
CA SER A 6 -11.46 9.19 -4.43
C SER A 6 -10.63 9.53 -3.20
N ILE A 7 -9.32 9.56 -3.39
CA ILE A 7 -8.36 9.95 -2.35
C ILE A 7 -7.51 11.09 -2.89
N ASN A 8 -7.64 12.25 -2.25
CA ASN A 8 -6.78 13.39 -2.52
C ASN A 8 -5.49 13.26 -1.70
N ARG A 9 -4.33 13.21 -2.35
CA ARG A 9 -2.99 13.15 -1.72
C ARG A 9 -2.25 14.48 -1.66
N THR A 10 -2.92 15.60 -1.93
CA THR A 10 -2.28 16.93 -2.02
C THR A 10 -1.86 17.48 -0.65
N GLU A 11 -2.63 17.17 0.37
CA GLU A 11 -2.34 17.49 1.77
C GLU A 11 -2.17 16.14 2.48
N ASP A 12 -1.36 16.05 3.55
CA ASP A 12 -1.25 14.84 4.40
C ASP A 12 -2.58 14.47 5.11
N THR A 13 -3.70 15.01 4.63
CA THR A 13 -5.03 14.53 4.93
C THR A 13 -5.23 13.18 4.23
N HIS A 14 -5.02 12.10 4.97
CA HIS A 14 -5.46 10.74 4.62
C HIS A 14 -7.00 10.62 4.51
N SER A 15 -7.72 11.71 4.23
CA SER A 15 -9.17 11.69 4.07
C SER A 15 -9.51 11.08 2.73
N VAL A 16 -9.95 9.82 2.76
CA VAL A 16 -10.82 9.30 1.70
C VAL A 16 -12.09 10.13 1.78
N ARG A 17 -12.42 10.85 0.72
CA ARG A 17 -13.68 11.59 0.63
C ARG A 17 -14.40 11.10 -0.62
N PRO A 18 -15.65 10.67 -0.50
CA PRO A 18 -16.56 10.67 -1.62
C PRO A 18 -16.58 12.10 -2.19
N ASP A 19 -15.96 12.32 -3.35
CA ASP A 19 -15.80 13.68 -3.88
C ASP A 19 -17.16 14.14 -4.41
N SER A 20 -17.72 15.20 -3.83
CA SER A 20 -18.98 15.84 -4.28
C SER A 20 -20.05 14.80 -4.62
N THR A 21 -20.52 14.07 -3.60
CA THR A 21 -21.45 12.95 -3.80
C THR A 21 -22.74 13.45 -4.45
N PRO A 22 -23.07 12.97 -5.66
CA PRO A 22 -24.33 13.32 -6.33
C PRO A 22 -25.53 12.57 -5.76
N PHE A 23 -25.27 11.68 -4.80
CA PHE A 23 -26.23 10.83 -4.12
C PHE A 23 -26.28 11.20 -2.64
N ASP A 24 -27.39 10.86 -1.99
CA ASP A 24 -27.60 11.19 -0.58
C ASP A 24 -26.50 10.55 0.28
N ALA A 25 -25.81 11.40 1.05
CA ALA A 25 -24.69 11.04 1.89
C ALA A 25 -24.95 11.47 3.32
N GLU A 26 -24.95 10.50 4.23
CA GLU A 26 -25.05 10.70 5.67
C GLU A 26 -23.64 10.61 6.26
N HIS A 27 -23.20 11.63 6.97
CA HIS A 27 -21.87 11.68 7.57
C HIS A 27 -21.96 11.50 9.09
N ILE A 28 -20.93 10.91 9.68
CA ILE A 28 -20.75 10.93 11.13
C ILE A 28 -20.56 12.37 11.63
N ASP A 29 -20.78 12.57 12.93
CA ASP A 29 -20.54 13.88 13.52
C ASP A 29 -19.06 14.29 13.37
N SER A 30 -18.82 15.56 13.07
CA SER A 30 -17.46 16.12 12.96
C SER A 30 -16.57 15.85 14.18
N ALA A 31 -17.16 15.81 15.38
CA ALA A 31 -16.44 15.45 16.60
C ALA A 31 -15.97 13.99 16.60
N LEU A 32 -16.78 13.07 16.07
CA LEU A 32 -16.44 11.66 15.95
C LEU A 32 -15.43 11.42 14.82
N GLU A 33 -15.57 12.14 13.70
CA GLU A 33 -14.59 12.14 12.60
C GLU A 33 -13.20 12.56 13.11
N GLU A 34 -13.12 13.64 13.88
CA GLU A 34 -11.86 14.11 14.46
C GLU A 34 -11.30 13.12 15.49
N GLN A 35 -12.14 12.47 16.29
CA GLN A 35 -11.69 11.41 17.22
C GLN A 35 -11.14 10.20 16.47
N LEU A 36 -11.77 9.77 15.37
CA LEU A 36 -11.26 8.69 14.52
C LEU A 36 -9.92 9.05 13.89
N ARG A 37 -9.77 10.30 13.43
CA ARG A 37 -8.51 10.81 12.89
C ARG A 37 -7.40 10.79 13.95
N GLN A 38 -7.66 11.37 15.12
CA GLN A 38 -6.70 11.40 16.23
C GLN A 38 -6.34 9.99 16.73
N ALA A 39 -7.32 9.08 16.81
CA ALA A 39 -7.06 7.70 17.19
C ALA A 39 -6.24 6.94 16.13
N SER A 40 -6.47 7.21 14.84
CA SER A 40 -5.67 6.68 13.74
C SER A 40 -4.24 7.18 13.80
N ASP A 41 -4.05 8.48 13.96
CA ASP A 41 -2.73 9.11 14.07
C ASP A 41 -1.98 8.58 15.30
N ALA A 42 -2.64 8.49 16.45
CA ALA A 42 -2.06 7.91 17.66
C ALA A 42 -1.71 6.43 17.51
N ALA A 43 -2.53 5.64 16.82
CA ALA A 43 -2.22 4.24 16.51
C ALA A 43 -1.03 4.12 15.57
N PHE A 44 -0.94 5.00 14.57
CA PHE A 44 0.18 5.07 13.65
C PHE A 44 1.47 5.48 14.37
N GLU A 45 1.43 6.53 15.20
CA GLU A 45 2.56 6.96 16.03
C GLU A 45 3.00 5.87 17.01
N ALA A 46 2.06 5.17 17.66
CA ALA A 46 2.40 4.04 18.55
C ALA A 46 3.08 2.89 17.80
N PHE A 47 2.77 2.72 16.51
CA PHE A 47 3.40 1.73 15.64
C PHE A 47 4.75 2.21 15.09
N ASP A 48 4.89 3.51 14.81
CA ASP A 48 6.07 4.13 14.18
C ASP A 48 7.09 4.68 15.18
N GLN A 49 6.78 4.72 16.48
CA GLN A 49 7.68 5.23 17.52
C GLN A 49 9.07 4.56 17.42
N PRO A 50 10.13 5.29 17.05
CA PRO A 50 11.47 4.75 17.07
C PRO A 50 11.86 4.54 18.53
N LEU A 51 12.07 3.28 18.92
CA LEU A 51 12.64 2.98 20.23
C LEU A 51 13.93 3.80 20.38
N THR A 52 13.96 4.72 21.35
CA THR A 52 15.24 5.21 21.86
C THR A 52 16.06 3.98 22.23
N PRO A 53 17.26 3.79 21.65
CA PRO A 53 18.07 2.64 22.00
C PRO A 53 18.30 2.65 23.52
N PRO A 54 18.31 1.49 24.18
CA PRO A 54 18.60 1.42 25.60
C PRO A 54 19.90 2.20 25.87
N ARG A 55 19.85 3.11 26.85
CA ARG A 55 21.00 3.87 27.35
C ARG A 55 22.13 2.88 27.68
N GLY A 56 23.04 2.68 26.75
CA GLY A 56 24.10 1.67 26.88
C GLY A 56 24.88 1.38 25.61
N ARG A 57 24.34 1.63 24.41
CA ARG A 57 25.13 1.55 23.17
C ARG A 57 24.85 2.73 22.26
N GLN A 58 25.61 3.81 22.48
CA GLN A 58 26.02 4.66 21.38
C GLN A 58 26.81 3.77 20.42
N ALA A 59 26.13 3.24 19.39
CA ALA A 59 26.81 2.73 18.21
C ALA A 59 27.45 3.95 17.53
N GLY A 60 28.66 4.28 17.96
CA GLY A 60 29.52 5.23 17.28
C GLY A 60 29.56 4.88 15.80
N GLY A 61 29.48 5.91 14.96
CA GLY A 61 29.53 5.82 13.50
C GLY A 61 30.83 5.17 13.00
N HIS A 62 30.89 3.84 13.06
CA HIS A 62 32.03 3.05 12.62
C HIS A 62 31.82 2.42 11.23
N GLY A 63 30.60 2.49 10.67
CA GLY A 63 30.29 1.90 9.36
C GLY A 63 30.86 2.64 8.16
N SER A 64 30.96 3.98 8.21
CA SER A 64 31.51 4.79 7.10
C SER A 64 33.03 4.79 7.05
N TRP A 65 33.69 4.66 8.20
CA TRP A 65 35.16 4.70 8.29
C TRP A 65 35.81 3.43 7.72
N GLN A 66 35.18 2.26 7.88
CA GLN A 66 35.70 0.99 7.36
C GLN A 66 35.62 0.89 5.83
N LEU A 67 34.56 1.42 5.23
CA LEU A 67 34.44 1.55 3.77
C LEU A 67 35.43 2.57 3.20
N GLY A 68 35.63 3.70 3.89
CA GLY A 68 36.64 4.70 3.55
C GLY A 68 38.07 4.17 3.63
N LEU A 69 38.41 3.44 4.69
CA LEU A 69 39.75 2.87 4.89
C LEU A 69 40.05 1.76 3.87
N GLY A 70 39.05 0.92 3.53
CA GLY A 70 39.19 -0.10 2.49
C GLY A 70 39.46 0.52 1.10
N LEU A 71 38.72 1.57 0.74
CA LEU A 71 38.96 2.30 -0.51
C LEU A 71 40.34 2.97 -0.53
N LEU A 72 40.74 3.59 0.59
CA LEU A 72 42.04 4.26 0.74
C LEU A 72 43.20 3.27 0.58
N LEU A 73 43.13 2.09 1.21
CA LEU A 73 44.15 1.05 1.09
C LEU A 73 44.23 0.48 -0.33
N THR A 74 43.11 0.41 -1.03
CA THR A 74 43.06 -0.05 -2.43
C THR A 74 43.73 0.98 -3.35
N ILE A 75 43.50 2.28 -3.12
CA ILE A 75 44.17 3.37 -3.85
C ILE A 75 45.68 3.37 -3.54
N ILE A 76 46.08 3.21 -2.28
CA ILE A 76 47.49 3.12 -1.86
C ILE A 76 48.19 1.91 -2.48
N ALA A 77 47.49 0.81 -2.74
CA ALA A 77 48.07 -0.36 -3.43
C ALA A 77 48.21 -0.16 -4.95
N ILE A 78 47.33 0.63 -5.58
CA ILE A 78 47.31 0.85 -7.03
C ILE A 78 48.30 1.96 -7.45
N VAL A 79 48.45 3.01 -6.65
CA VAL A 79 49.27 4.19 -6.99
C VAL A 79 50.77 3.87 -7.19
N PRO A 80 51.43 3.01 -6.38
CA PRO A 80 52.84 2.63 -6.60
C PRO A 80 53.04 1.85 -7.90
N VAL A 81 52.05 1.05 -8.32
CA VAL A 81 52.08 0.26 -9.56
C VAL A 81 52.05 1.17 -10.79
N PHE A 82 51.37 2.31 -10.71
CA PHE A 82 51.37 3.33 -11.77
C PHE A 82 52.60 4.23 -11.74
N LEU A 83 53.16 4.53 -10.55
CA LEU A 83 54.34 5.39 -10.40
C LEU A 83 55.66 4.68 -10.74
N TRP A 84 55.74 3.36 -10.66
CA TRP A 84 56.90 2.56 -11.08
C TRP A 84 56.73 1.86 -12.43
N ARG A 85 55.86 2.42 -13.27
CA ARG A 85 55.59 1.93 -14.63
C ARG A 85 56.80 1.97 -15.56
N ASP A 86 57.80 2.80 -15.27
CA ASP A 86 58.95 2.97 -16.16
C ASP A 86 60.23 2.29 -15.63
N THR A 87 60.28 1.87 -14.37
CA THR A 87 61.49 1.30 -13.71
C THR A 87 61.50 -0.23 -13.60
N LEU A 88 60.34 -0.91 -13.72
CA LEU A 88 60.23 -2.37 -13.54
C LEU A 88 59.90 -3.16 -14.82
N PHE A 89 59.71 -2.50 -15.97
CA PHE A 89 59.09 -3.09 -17.17
C PHE A 89 60.07 -3.67 -18.19
N SER A 90 60.86 -4.66 -17.78
CA SER A 90 61.68 -5.47 -18.70
C SER A 90 61.46 -6.99 -18.61
N GLY A 91 60.42 -7.47 -17.91
CA GLY A 91 60.07 -8.89 -17.89
C GLY A 91 58.61 -9.17 -17.50
N ASP A 92 57.88 -9.79 -18.43
CA ASP A 92 56.55 -10.42 -18.28
C ASP A 92 55.37 -9.62 -17.70
N ARG A 93 54.78 -8.80 -18.59
CA ARG A 93 53.48 -8.11 -18.38
C ARG A 93 52.32 -9.07 -18.06
N ALA A 94 52.40 -10.33 -18.48
CA ALA A 94 51.35 -11.33 -18.26
C ALA A 94 51.23 -11.71 -16.78
N TYR A 95 52.36 -11.86 -16.07
CA TYR A 95 52.36 -12.29 -14.67
C TYR A 95 51.73 -11.22 -13.75
N PHE A 96 51.97 -9.94 -14.05
CA PHE A 96 51.38 -8.81 -13.33
C PHE A 96 49.88 -8.64 -13.59
N ALA A 97 49.41 -8.91 -14.81
CA ALA A 97 47.98 -8.90 -15.13
C ALA A 97 47.24 -9.96 -14.30
N TRP A 98 47.83 -11.14 -14.11
CA TRP A 98 47.27 -12.20 -13.26
C TRP A 98 47.27 -11.83 -11.78
N ILE A 99 48.31 -11.15 -11.27
CA ILE A 99 48.37 -10.67 -9.88
C ILE A 99 47.30 -9.59 -9.62
N LEU A 100 47.14 -8.63 -10.55
CA LEU A 100 46.09 -7.60 -10.46
C LEU A 100 44.68 -8.21 -10.53
N LEU A 101 44.47 -9.20 -11.39
CA LEU A 101 43.20 -9.93 -11.49
C LEU A 101 42.90 -10.71 -10.21
N ALA A 102 43.90 -11.38 -9.63
CA ALA A 102 43.77 -12.11 -8.37
C ALA A 102 43.42 -11.17 -7.20
N LEU A 103 44.04 -9.99 -7.13
CA LEU A 103 43.75 -8.97 -6.11
C LEU A 103 42.35 -8.38 -6.28
N LEU A 104 41.88 -8.16 -7.52
CA LEU A 104 40.51 -7.71 -7.81
C LEU A 104 39.46 -8.75 -7.39
N ILE A 105 39.71 -10.03 -7.70
CA ILE A 105 38.82 -11.13 -7.31
C ILE A 105 38.79 -11.28 -5.78
N ALA A 106 39.95 -11.23 -5.12
CA ALA A 106 40.03 -11.30 -3.66
C ALA A 106 39.32 -10.12 -2.98
N GLY A 107 39.47 -8.89 -3.51
CA GLY A 107 38.74 -7.71 -3.05
C GLY A 107 37.23 -7.84 -3.23
N GLY A 108 36.77 -8.33 -4.38
CA GLY A 108 35.35 -8.57 -4.65
C GLY A 108 34.71 -9.60 -3.71
N VAL A 109 35.45 -10.66 -3.37
CA VAL A 109 35.00 -11.69 -2.41
C VAL A 109 34.88 -11.12 -1.00
N LEU A 110 35.83 -10.29 -0.56
CA LEU A 110 35.80 -9.64 0.76
C LEU A 110 34.64 -8.65 0.88
N VAL A 111 34.36 -7.85 -0.15
CA VAL A 111 33.21 -6.93 -0.19
C VAL A 111 31.88 -7.70 -0.17
N SER A 112 31.78 -8.80 -0.93
CA SER A 112 30.58 -9.65 -0.94
C SER A 112 30.34 -10.34 0.41
N TRP A 113 31.42 -10.77 1.08
CA TRP A 113 31.35 -11.37 2.42
C TRP A 113 30.97 -10.34 3.49
N ALA A 114 31.57 -9.15 3.47
CA ALA A 114 31.20 -8.03 4.34
C ALA A 114 29.75 -7.61 4.14
N TYR A 115 29.28 -7.53 2.89
CA TYR A 115 27.88 -7.25 2.58
C TYR A 115 26.92 -8.33 3.11
N ARG A 116 27.29 -9.61 3.01
CA ARG A 116 26.48 -10.72 3.57
C ARG A 116 26.43 -10.68 5.09
N ILE A 117 27.50 -10.29 5.78
CA ILE A 117 27.53 -10.14 7.23
C ILE A 117 26.71 -8.92 7.67
N GLN A 118 26.84 -7.79 6.97
CA GLN A 118 26.06 -6.59 7.23
C GLN A 118 24.55 -6.84 6.98
N LYS A 119 24.20 -7.60 5.94
CA LYS A 119 22.83 -8.00 5.67
C LYS A 119 22.27 -8.96 6.72
N LYS A 120 23.09 -9.89 7.23
CA LYS A 120 22.69 -10.80 8.33
C LYS A 120 22.48 -10.05 9.64
N THR A 121 23.36 -9.11 9.97
CA THR A 121 23.24 -8.29 11.18
C THR A 121 22.06 -7.34 11.10
N MET A 122 21.80 -6.69 9.95
CA MET A 122 20.54 -5.94 9.75
C MET A 122 19.31 -6.83 9.86
N MET A 123 19.32 -8.04 9.29
CA MET A 123 18.17 -8.95 9.39
C MET A 123 17.93 -9.46 10.82
N GLN A 124 19.00 -9.69 11.59
CA GLN A 124 18.93 -10.02 13.01
C GLN A 124 18.43 -8.83 13.82
N GLU A 125 18.93 -7.62 13.57
CA GLU A 125 18.40 -6.40 14.21
C GLU A 125 16.93 -6.17 13.86
N THR A 126 16.48 -6.40 12.61
CA THR A 126 15.06 -6.27 12.28
C THR A 126 14.21 -7.35 12.95
N ARG A 127 14.75 -8.55 13.15
CA ARG A 127 14.06 -9.66 13.81
C ARG A 127 13.99 -9.45 15.33
N GLU A 128 15.07 -9.01 15.94
CA GLU A 128 15.14 -8.62 17.36
C GLU A 128 14.30 -7.36 17.63
N ARG A 129 14.23 -6.41 16.67
CA ARG A 129 13.28 -5.27 16.73
C ARG A 129 11.83 -5.74 16.62
N GLN A 130 11.52 -6.73 15.78
CA GLN A 130 10.18 -7.32 15.68
C GLN A 130 9.81 -8.11 16.95
N GLU A 131 10.75 -8.86 17.51
CA GLU A 131 10.56 -9.63 18.75
C GLU A 131 10.47 -8.70 19.98
N ALA A 132 11.22 -7.59 20.01
CA ALA A 132 11.11 -6.56 21.05
C ALA A 132 9.83 -5.71 20.94
N ASN A 133 9.38 -5.40 19.72
CA ASN A 133 8.08 -4.76 19.47
C ASN A 133 6.91 -5.61 19.99
N ALA A 134 7.06 -6.94 20.02
CA ALA A 134 6.07 -7.86 20.54
C ALA A 134 6.08 -8.02 22.08
N SER A 135 7.10 -7.52 22.80
CA SER A 135 7.43 -8.00 24.16
C SER A 135 6.90 -7.17 25.35
N GLY A 136 6.06 -6.14 25.19
CA GLY A 136 5.20 -5.74 26.31
C GLY A 136 4.71 -4.28 26.41
N GLN A 137 5.55 -3.27 26.19
CA GLN A 137 5.12 -1.86 26.35
C GLN A 137 4.43 -1.31 25.10
N ASN A 138 5.02 -1.54 23.91
CA ASN A 138 4.37 -1.19 22.65
C ASN A 138 3.16 -2.08 22.38
N ALA A 139 3.18 -3.35 22.80
CA ALA A 139 2.04 -4.24 22.69
C ALA A 139 0.81 -3.73 23.46
N ALA A 140 0.99 -3.25 24.70
CA ALA A 140 -0.10 -2.68 25.49
C ALA A 140 -0.61 -1.35 24.91
N ALA A 141 0.28 -0.46 24.47
CA ALA A 141 -0.11 0.81 23.83
C ALA A 141 -0.85 0.58 22.50
N VAL A 142 -0.38 -0.35 21.68
CA VAL A 142 -1.04 -0.77 20.43
C VAL A 142 -2.37 -1.45 20.74
N GLU A 143 -2.46 -2.31 21.75
CA GLU A 143 -3.72 -2.95 22.16
C GLU A 143 -4.75 -1.92 22.63
N THR A 144 -4.35 -0.93 23.43
CA THR A 144 -5.22 0.18 23.84
C THR A 144 -5.67 1.01 22.65
N ALA A 145 -4.76 1.37 21.73
CA ALA A 145 -5.10 2.10 20.52
C ALA A 145 -6.07 1.32 19.63
N MET A 146 -5.88 0.01 19.47
CA MET A 146 -6.77 -0.87 18.73
C MET A 146 -8.15 -0.99 19.39
N LYS A 147 -8.21 -1.05 20.73
CA LYS A 147 -9.49 -1.07 21.48
C LYS A 147 -10.26 0.24 21.30
N GLU A 148 -9.59 1.38 21.40
CA GLU A 148 -10.21 2.70 21.16
C GLU A 148 -10.68 2.83 19.71
N MET A 149 -9.86 2.45 18.73
CA MET A 149 -10.26 2.44 17.33
C MET A 149 -11.49 1.56 17.11
N THR A 150 -11.51 0.35 17.68
CA THR A 150 -12.66 -0.56 17.59
C THR A 150 -13.92 0.04 18.24
N ARG A 151 -13.76 0.75 19.36
CA ARG A 151 -14.87 1.43 20.04
C ARG A 151 -15.43 2.56 19.18
N LEU A 152 -14.57 3.41 18.62
CA LEU A 152 -14.96 4.53 17.76
C LEU A 152 -15.59 4.04 16.46
N GLN A 153 -15.06 2.97 15.84
CA GLN A 153 -15.66 2.35 14.67
C GLN A 153 -17.06 1.79 14.96
N ARG A 154 -17.29 1.20 16.14
CA ARG A 154 -18.65 0.77 16.55
C ARG A 154 -19.60 1.96 16.71
N GLN A 155 -19.13 3.06 17.28
CA GLN A 155 -19.93 4.29 17.41
C GLN A 155 -20.28 4.86 16.03
N ALA A 156 -19.33 4.92 15.11
CA ALA A 156 -19.54 5.37 13.74
C ALA A 156 -20.54 4.49 13.00
N ARG A 157 -20.42 3.15 13.11
CA ARG A 157 -21.38 2.20 12.53
C ARG A 157 -22.80 2.41 13.07
N ALA A 158 -22.93 2.62 14.38
CA ALA A 158 -24.23 2.86 15.01
C ALA A 158 -24.87 4.18 14.52
N GLN A 159 -24.07 5.25 14.41
CA GLN A 159 -24.53 6.55 13.90
C GLN A 159 -24.96 6.47 12.43
N LEU A 160 -24.20 5.75 11.60
CA LEU A 160 -24.50 5.55 10.18
C LEU A 160 -25.56 4.47 9.92
N HIS A 161 -26.13 3.88 10.98
CA HIS A 161 -27.13 2.81 10.92
C HIS A 161 -26.69 1.61 10.07
N VAL A 162 -25.40 1.26 10.14
CA VAL A 162 -24.85 0.11 9.41
C VAL A 162 -25.31 -1.19 10.08
N PRO A 163 -25.95 -2.12 9.35
CA PRO A 163 -26.44 -3.36 9.93
C PRO A 163 -25.30 -4.37 10.15
N ASP A 164 -25.50 -5.30 11.09
CA ASP A 164 -24.49 -6.31 11.46
C ASP A 164 -24.19 -7.31 10.32
N ASP A 165 -25.11 -7.48 9.37
CA ASP A 165 -24.99 -8.37 8.21
C ASP A 165 -24.45 -7.67 6.96
N ALA A 166 -23.95 -6.43 7.08
CA ALA A 166 -23.33 -5.71 5.98
C ALA A 166 -22.12 -6.49 5.40
N LEU A 167 -22.03 -6.51 4.08
CA LEU A 167 -20.96 -7.18 3.36
C LEU A 167 -19.71 -6.29 3.31
N GLU A 168 -18.56 -6.88 3.60
CA GLU A 168 -17.26 -6.24 3.44
C GLU A 168 -16.76 -6.39 2.00
N LEU A 169 -16.68 -5.28 1.27
CA LEU A 169 -16.21 -5.21 -0.11
C LEU A 169 -14.94 -4.38 -0.20
N ASP A 170 -13.97 -4.82 -1.01
CA ASP A 170 -12.91 -3.97 -1.49
C ASP A 170 -13.41 -3.16 -2.70
N VAL A 171 -13.09 -1.88 -2.73
CA VAL A 171 -13.26 -1.00 -3.89
C VAL A 171 -11.93 -0.32 -4.20
N PHE A 172 -11.73 0.10 -5.44
CA PHE A 172 -10.55 0.84 -5.86
C PHE A 172 -10.87 2.34 -5.92
N PRO A 173 -10.48 3.14 -4.92
CA PRO A 173 -10.66 4.58 -5.00
C PRO A 173 -9.72 5.17 -6.04
N PHE A 174 -10.14 6.25 -6.68
CA PHE A 174 -9.28 7.03 -7.57
C PHE A 174 -8.37 7.96 -6.78
N ILE A 175 -7.07 7.72 -6.85
CA ILE A 175 -6.06 8.49 -6.13
C ILE A 175 -5.56 9.61 -7.02
N TYR A 176 -5.58 10.83 -6.51
CA TYR A 176 -5.12 12.01 -7.25
C TYR A 176 -4.36 13.02 -6.39
N GLU A 177 -3.54 13.83 -7.04
CA GLU A 177 -2.92 15.04 -6.49
C GLU A 177 -3.44 16.26 -7.26
N LYS A 178 -3.80 17.33 -6.55
CA LYS A 178 -4.02 18.66 -7.11
C LYS A 178 -2.68 19.39 -7.19
N LYS A 179 -2.34 19.89 -8.38
CA LYS A 179 -1.17 20.74 -8.62
C LYS A 179 -1.66 22.04 -9.24
N GLY A 180 -1.90 23.04 -8.38
CA GLY A 180 -2.67 24.23 -8.76
C GLY A 180 -4.09 23.83 -9.20
N ASP A 181 -4.52 24.29 -10.37
CA ASP A 181 -5.85 23.98 -10.93
C ASP A 181 -5.93 22.60 -11.62
N ARG A 182 -4.85 21.81 -11.63
CA ARG A 182 -4.81 20.52 -12.33
C ARG A 182 -4.91 19.35 -11.36
N THR A 183 -5.76 18.39 -11.70
CA THR A 183 -5.83 17.08 -11.03
C THR A 183 -4.95 16.08 -11.78
N VAL A 184 -4.00 15.45 -11.09
CA VAL A 184 -3.10 14.43 -11.61
C VAL A 184 -3.44 13.09 -10.95
N GLY A 185 -3.96 12.16 -11.74
CA GLY A 185 -4.20 10.78 -11.29
C GLY A 185 -2.90 10.03 -11.00
N LEU A 186 -2.85 9.38 -9.84
CA LEU A 186 -1.72 8.59 -9.37
C LEU A 186 -1.88 7.09 -9.66
N ASP A 187 -3.10 6.61 -9.90
CA ASP A 187 -3.37 5.22 -10.28
C ASP A 187 -2.94 4.96 -11.72
N ARG A 188 -1.65 4.66 -11.89
CA ARG A 188 -1.07 4.35 -13.20
C ARG A 188 -1.01 2.83 -13.42
N ASN A 189 -1.48 2.40 -14.59
CA ASN A 189 -1.26 1.05 -15.15
C ASN A 189 -1.84 -0.13 -14.34
N GLY A 190 -3.04 0.03 -13.78
CA GLY A 190 -3.75 -1.06 -13.10
C GLY A 190 -3.20 -1.38 -11.72
N ARG A 191 -2.44 -0.46 -11.10
CA ARG A 191 -2.05 -0.57 -9.69
C ARG A 191 -3.03 0.27 -8.86
N PHE A 192 -3.67 -0.37 -7.89
CA PHE A 192 -4.73 0.18 -7.06
C PHE A 192 -4.38 0.03 -5.57
N GLN A 193 -4.94 0.92 -4.74
CA GLN A 193 -5.06 0.68 -3.30
C GLN A 193 -6.43 0.06 -3.02
N SER A 194 -6.49 -0.81 -2.01
CA SER A 194 -7.77 -1.34 -1.53
C SER A 194 -8.40 -0.39 -0.51
N LEU A 195 -9.64 0.01 -0.75
CA LEU A 195 -10.49 0.62 0.27
C LEU A 195 -11.55 -0.40 0.70
N LEU A 196 -11.62 -0.71 1.98
CA LEU A 196 -12.69 -1.53 2.52
C LEU A 196 -13.95 -0.66 2.70
N VAL A 197 -15.06 -1.09 2.10
CA VAL A 197 -16.37 -0.50 2.30
C VAL A 197 -17.36 -1.55 2.81
N LEU A 198 -18.28 -1.11 3.66
CA LEU A 198 -19.42 -1.89 4.11
C LEU A 198 -20.59 -1.64 3.15
N ALA A 199 -21.16 -2.71 2.62
CA ALA A 199 -22.23 -2.65 1.64
C ALA A 199 -23.46 -3.41 2.14
N TRP A 200 -24.63 -2.78 2.05
CA TRP A 200 -25.90 -3.43 2.34
C TRP A 200 -27.00 -2.84 1.48
N ARG A 201 -28.17 -3.47 1.52
CA ARG A 201 -29.36 -2.98 0.84
C ARG A 201 -30.32 -2.39 1.86
N GLN A 202 -30.80 -1.17 1.61
CA GLN A 202 -31.86 -0.56 2.39
C GLN A 202 -33.02 -0.19 1.46
N GLY A 203 -34.08 -1.01 1.45
CA GLY A 203 -35.18 -0.82 0.52
C GLY A 203 -34.73 -0.90 -0.94
N ASN A 204 -34.85 0.22 -1.67
CA ASN A 204 -34.45 0.32 -3.08
C ASN A 204 -33.04 0.90 -3.29
N ASP A 205 -32.30 1.14 -2.22
CA ASP A 205 -30.99 1.76 -2.26
C ASP A 205 -29.89 0.74 -1.91
N LEU A 206 -28.78 0.83 -2.64
CA LEU A 206 -27.49 0.26 -2.27
C LEU A 206 -26.80 1.26 -1.35
N CYS A 207 -26.56 0.87 -0.11
CA CYS A 207 -25.79 1.67 0.83
C CYS A 207 -24.33 1.22 0.82
N LEU A 208 -23.41 2.16 0.68
CA LEU A 208 -21.96 1.94 0.75
C LEU A 208 -21.37 2.87 1.81
N SER A 209 -20.61 2.31 2.76
CA SER A 209 -19.96 3.09 3.81
C SER A 209 -18.47 2.79 3.93
N ASP A 210 -17.66 3.85 4.00
CA ASP A 210 -16.23 3.78 4.32
C ASP A 210 -15.95 3.92 5.83
N GLY A 211 -17.00 3.94 6.67
CA GLY A 211 -16.90 4.15 8.12
C GLY A 211 -16.98 5.60 8.56
N THR A 212 -16.95 6.57 7.64
CA THR A 212 -17.15 8.00 7.93
C THR A 212 -18.38 8.58 7.25
N CYS A 213 -18.75 8.01 6.10
CA CYS A 213 -19.91 8.37 5.32
C CYS A 213 -20.73 7.11 5.03
N ASN A 214 -22.04 7.27 4.92
CA ASN A 214 -22.97 6.29 4.35
C ASN A 214 -23.58 6.91 3.08
N LEU A 215 -23.20 6.37 1.93
CA LEU A 215 -23.69 6.79 0.63
C LEU A 215 -24.85 5.91 0.20
N ARG A 216 -26.00 6.50 -0.11
CA ARG A 216 -27.22 5.80 -0.55
C ARG A 216 -27.41 5.97 -2.04
N ILE A 217 -27.28 4.87 -2.78
CA ILE A 217 -27.33 4.86 -4.24
C ILE A 217 -28.62 4.15 -4.66
N PRO A 218 -29.59 4.85 -5.27
CA PRO A 218 -30.77 4.20 -5.81
C PRO A 218 -30.38 3.10 -6.78
N THR A 219 -30.98 1.91 -6.66
CA THR A 219 -30.65 0.78 -7.55
C THR A 219 -30.90 1.10 -9.03
N GLU A 220 -31.86 1.96 -9.32
CA GLU A 220 -32.15 2.49 -10.66
C GLU A 220 -31.03 3.40 -11.23
N ALA A 221 -30.13 3.90 -10.38
CA ALA A 221 -28.94 4.62 -10.81
C ALA A 221 -27.88 3.68 -11.40
N ILE A 222 -27.93 2.37 -11.11
CA ILE A 222 -26.99 1.38 -11.63
C ILE A 222 -27.28 1.14 -13.11
N ARG A 223 -26.37 1.59 -13.98
CA ARG A 223 -26.52 1.52 -15.44
C ARG A 223 -25.92 0.25 -16.04
N GLY A 224 -24.99 -0.37 -15.33
CA GLY A 224 -24.38 -1.63 -15.71
C GLY A 224 -22.92 -1.73 -15.28
N ARG A 225 -22.19 -2.69 -15.83
CA ARG A 225 -20.76 -2.89 -15.54
C ARG A 225 -19.93 -3.01 -16.80
N VAL A 226 -18.68 -2.55 -16.78
CA VAL A 226 -17.68 -2.84 -17.81
C VAL A 226 -16.65 -3.79 -17.24
N THR A 227 -16.39 -4.88 -17.96
CA THR A 227 -15.33 -5.85 -17.62
C THR A 227 -13.97 -5.35 -18.13
N CYS A 228 -13.02 -5.17 -17.23
CA CYS A 228 -11.64 -4.81 -17.56
C CYS A 228 -10.74 -6.06 -17.49
N ASP A 229 -10.56 -6.78 -18.62
CA ASP A 229 -9.62 -7.91 -18.71
C ASP A 229 -8.18 -7.44 -18.94
N ARG A 230 -7.60 -6.82 -17.91
CA ARG A 230 -6.19 -6.41 -17.89
C ARG A 230 -5.57 -6.59 -16.51
N PRO A 231 -4.30 -7.01 -16.41
CA PRO A 231 -3.65 -7.25 -15.14
C PRO A 231 -3.77 -6.05 -14.20
N PHE A 232 -4.07 -6.34 -12.93
CA PHE A 232 -4.09 -5.34 -11.88
C PHE A 232 -3.25 -5.80 -10.69
N VAL A 233 -2.76 -4.84 -9.91
CA VAL A 233 -2.08 -5.04 -8.63
C VAL A 233 -2.85 -4.29 -7.56
N VAL A 234 -3.14 -4.95 -6.44
CA VAL A 234 -3.74 -4.32 -5.26
C VAL A 234 -2.67 -4.27 -4.18
N ASP A 235 -2.31 -3.06 -3.76
CA ASP A 235 -1.52 -2.82 -2.56
C ASP A 235 -2.43 -2.78 -1.33
N MET A 236 -1.87 -3.04 -0.16
CA MET A 236 -2.59 -3.09 1.12
C MET A 236 -3.70 -4.15 1.13
N TRP A 237 -3.46 -5.32 0.54
CA TRP A 237 -4.35 -6.47 0.73
C TRP A 237 -4.17 -7.04 2.15
N LEU A 238 -5.07 -6.65 3.05
CA LEU A 238 -5.10 -7.01 4.47
C LEU A 238 -6.16 -8.07 4.84
N LYS A 239 -6.46 -9.04 3.96
CA LYS A 239 -7.44 -10.10 4.29
C LYS A 239 -6.73 -11.23 5.01
N GLU A 240 -7.44 -11.86 5.94
CA GLU A 240 -6.92 -13.01 6.70
C GLU A 240 -6.72 -14.24 5.81
N GLU A 241 -7.65 -14.46 4.88
CA GLU A 241 -7.61 -15.59 3.96
C GLU A 241 -6.59 -15.37 2.84
N ARG A 242 -5.83 -16.42 2.52
CA ARG A 242 -4.77 -16.36 1.52
C ARG A 242 -5.33 -16.27 0.09
N PRO A 243 -4.61 -15.63 -0.85
CA PRO A 243 -5.10 -15.43 -2.22
C PRO A 243 -5.48 -16.71 -3.00
N GLY A 244 -4.91 -17.86 -2.65
CA GLY A 244 -5.16 -19.14 -3.30
C GLY A 244 -6.14 -20.05 -2.55
N GLU A 245 -6.75 -19.57 -1.47
CA GLU A 245 -7.60 -20.35 -0.57
C GLU A 245 -9.06 -19.85 -0.60
N GLY A 246 -9.96 -20.70 -0.10
CA GLY A 246 -11.43 -20.56 -0.07
C GLY A 246 -12.04 -19.57 -1.04
N ARG A 247 -12.51 -18.38 -0.58
CA ARG A 247 -13.29 -17.46 -1.43
C ARG A 247 -12.47 -16.85 -2.56
N PHE A 248 -11.16 -16.78 -2.42
CA PHE A 248 -10.26 -16.15 -3.40
C PHE A 248 -9.73 -17.12 -4.46
N LYS A 249 -9.77 -18.43 -4.18
CA LYS A 249 -9.27 -19.50 -5.06
C LYS A 249 -9.74 -19.39 -6.54
N PRO A 250 -11.02 -19.09 -6.84
CA PRO A 250 -11.51 -19.02 -8.23
C PRO A 250 -10.88 -17.89 -9.05
N TYR A 251 -10.35 -16.85 -8.40
CA TYR A 251 -9.84 -15.64 -9.07
C TYR A 251 -8.34 -15.70 -9.38
N HIS A 252 -7.68 -16.82 -9.04
CA HIS A 252 -6.28 -17.10 -9.37
C HIS A 252 -5.30 -15.96 -9.02
N LEU A 253 -5.53 -15.33 -7.88
CA LEU A 253 -4.75 -14.18 -7.43
C LEU A 253 -3.34 -14.62 -7.04
N LYS A 254 -2.33 -13.82 -7.41
CA LYS A 254 -0.91 -14.12 -7.19
C LYS A 254 -0.31 -13.13 -6.20
N LYS A 255 0.31 -13.62 -5.13
CA LYS A 255 1.09 -12.77 -4.22
C LYS A 255 2.27 -12.14 -4.96
N THR A 256 2.43 -10.83 -4.88
CA THR A 256 3.50 -10.08 -5.57
C THR A 256 4.32 -9.18 -4.63
N GLY A 257 3.98 -9.12 -3.35
CA GLY A 257 4.67 -8.37 -2.31
C GLY A 257 4.21 -8.78 -0.91
N LEU A 258 4.67 -8.06 0.12
CA LEU A 258 4.30 -8.37 1.52
C LEU A 258 2.78 -8.26 1.74
N LEU A 259 2.19 -7.14 1.29
CA LEU A 259 0.77 -6.81 1.38
C LEU A 259 0.17 -6.51 -0.01
N ALA A 260 0.63 -7.24 -1.02
CA ALA A 260 0.22 -6.96 -2.40
C ALA A 260 -0.03 -8.24 -3.19
N VAL A 261 -1.02 -8.16 -4.08
CA VAL A 261 -1.32 -9.21 -5.05
C VAL A 261 -1.44 -8.67 -6.44
N LYS A 262 -1.49 -9.62 -7.37
CA LYS A 262 -1.84 -9.41 -8.75
C LYS A 262 -3.03 -10.26 -9.14
N GLY A 263 -3.98 -9.67 -9.86
CA GLY A 263 -5.07 -10.35 -10.54
C GLY A 263 -5.13 -9.97 -12.01
N ARG A 264 -6.17 -10.45 -12.70
CA ARG A 264 -6.35 -10.24 -14.15
C ARG A 264 -7.59 -9.44 -14.53
N THR A 265 -8.66 -9.53 -13.76
CA THR A 265 -9.93 -8.90 -14.12
C THR A 265 -10.42 -8.04 -12.98
N TRP A 266 -10.90 -6.86 -13.30
CA TRP A 266 -11.63 -5.97 -12.41
C TRP A 266 -12.78 -5.35 -13.19
N TYR A 267 -13.68 -4.66 -12.49
CA TYR A 267 -14.91 -4.17 -13.07
C TYR A 267 -15.12 -2.70 -12.74
N CYS A 268 -15.75 -1.99 -13.67
CA CYS A 268 -16.23 -0.63 -13.49
C CYS A 268 -17.76 -0.69 -13.47
N VAL A 269 -18.39 -0.47 -12.32
CA VAL A 269 -19.85 -0.35 -12.20
C VAL A 269 -20.23 1.09 -12.49
N MET A 270 -21.07 1.30 -13.49
CA MET A 270 -21.50 2.62 -13.96
C MET A 270 -22.74 3.07 -13.20
N LEU A 271 -22.70 4.28 -12.67
CA LEU A 271 -23.75 4.89 -11.87
C LEU A 271 -24.20 6.22 -12.51
N GLY A 272 -25.49 6.37 -12.76
CA GLY A 272 -26.08 7.62 -13.25
C GLY A 272 -26.58 8.48 -12.10
N ALA A 273 -26.02 9.69 -11.98
CA ALA A 273 -26.41 10.65 -10.96
C ALA A 273 -27.69 11.43 -11.32
N PRO A 274 -28.47 11.87 -10.32
CA PRO A 274 -29.42 12.97 -10.50
C PRO A 274 -28.69 14.19 -11.08
N GLY A 275 -29.10 14.66 -12.27
CA GLY A 275 -28.43 15.77 -12.98
C GLY A 275 -27.63 15.37 -14.23
N GLY A 276 -27.55 14.07 -14.56
CA GLY A 276 -26.99 13.59 -15.83
C GLY A 276 -25.50 13.25 -15.81
N ASP A 277 -24.82 13.50 -14.69
CA ASP A 277 -23.44 13.06 -14.50
C ASP A 277 -23.33 11.53 -14.40
N SER A 278 -22.19 10.99 -14.85
CA SER A 278 -21.90 9.55 -14.78
C SER A 278 -20.70 9.28 -13.88
N TYR A 279 -20.90 8.37 -12.93
CA TYR A 279 -19.93 7.96 -11.94
C TYR A 279 -19.54 6.50 -12.13
N GLU A 280 -18.35 6.14 -11.65
CA GLU A 280 -17.83 4.78 -11.69
C GLU A 280 -17.43 4.28 -10.30
N LEU A 281 -17.80 3.04 -10.01
CA LEU A 281 -17.34 2.27 -8.86
C LEU A 281 -16.42 1.16 -9.37
N LEU A 282 -15.14 1.28 -9.05
CA LEU A 282 -14.14 0.29 -9.44
C LEU A 282 -14.09 -0.82 -8.39
N ILE A 283 -14.24 -2.07 -8.82
CA ILE A 283 -14.34 -3.23 -7.91
C ILE A 283 -13.47 -4.40 -8.41
N PRO A 284 -12.70 -5.07 -7.54
CA PRO A 284 -11.99 -6.29 -7.89
C PRO A 284 -12.93 -7.43 -8.27
N CYS A 285 -12.40 -8.38 -9.04
CA CYS A 285 -13.16 -9.56 -9.43
C CYS A 285 -13.70 -10.40 -8.29
N TYR A 286 -13.05 -10.38 -7.13
CA TYR A 286 -13.43 -11.22 -6.01
C TYR A 286 -14.60 -10.69 -5.16
N ASP A 287 -14.92 -9.40 -5.29
CA ASP A 287 -16.01 -8.76 -4.55
C ASP A 287 -17.21 -8.37 -5.41
N LEU A 288 -17.08 -8.35 -6.75
CA LEU A 288 -18.25 -8.17 -7.62
C LEU A 288 -19.37 -9.19 -7.34
N PRO A 289 -19.11 -10.50 -7.20
CA PRO A 289 -20.20 -11.45 -6.90
C PRO A 289 -20.83 -11.26 -5.51
N GLN A 290 -20.17 -10.55 -4.59
CA GLN A 290 -20.77 -10.18 -3.31
C GLN A 290 -21.69 -8.97 -3.50
N LEU A 291 -21.27 -7.97 -4.27
CA LEU A 291 -22.11 -6.82 -4.64
C LEU A 291 -23.39 -7.27 -5.39
N GLU A 292 -23.26 -8.25 -6.29
CA GLU A 292 -24.39 -8.80 -7.05
C GLU A 292 -25.42 -9.54 -6.20
N LYS A 293 -25.09 -9.90 -4.94
CA LYS A 293 -26.08 -10.41 -3.98
C LYS A 293 -27.01 -9.31 -3.45
N LEU A 294 -26.54 -8.07 -3.44
CA LEU A 294 -27.29 -6.91 -2.93
C LEU A 294 -28.15 -6.29 -4.05
N VAL A 295 -27.58 -6.19 -5.25
CA VAL A 295 -28.18 -5.47 -6.37
C VAL A 295 -27.96 -6.18 -7.71
N SER A 296 -28.94 -6.05 -8.61
CA SER A 296 -28.75 -6.48 -10.00
C SER A 296 -27.92 -5.45 -10.75
N ILE A 297 -26.82 -5.91 -11.34
CA ILE A 297 -25.95 -5.09 -12.17
C ILE A 297 -26.09 -5.60 -13.60
N PRO A 298 -26.77 -4.87 -14.50
CA PRO A 298 -26.91 -5.32 -15.87
C PRO A 298 -25.54 -5.36 -16.56
N GLU A 299 -25.37 -6.30 -17.49
CA GLU A 299 -24.29 -6.15 -18.47
C GLU A 299 -24.62 -4.93 -19.33
N PRO A 300 -23.61 -4.14 -19.71
CA PRO A 300 -23.88 -2.89 -20.39
C PRO A 300 -24.57 -3.25 -21.70
N ASP A 301 -25.69 -2.59 -21.99
CA ASP A 301 -26.28 -2.68 -23.32
C ASP A 301 -25.17 -2.35 -24.32
N ALA A 302 -24.92 -3.23 -25.28
CA ALA A 302 -23.92 -3.06 -26.34
C ALA A 302 -24.22 -1.87 -27.29
N ARG A 303 -25.00 -0.89 -26.84
CA ARG A 303 -25.54 0.26 -27.58
C ARG A 303 -25.05 1.61 -27.08
N THR A 304 -24.09 1.66 -26.16
CA THR A 304 -23.42 2.93 -25.78
C THR A 304 -21.90 2.82 -25.87
N GLU A 305 -21.41 2.22 -26.96
CA GLU A 305 -20.19 2.72 -27.60
C GLU A 305 -20.62 3.64 -28.74
N ASP A 306 -21.01 4.87 -28.41
CA ASP A 306 -21.14 5.92 -29.41
C ASP A 306 -20.53 7.21 -28.86
N LYS A 307 -19.28 7.43 -29.32
CA LYS A 307 -18.53 8.70 -29.45
C LYS A 307 -17.82 9.29 -28.23
#